data_AF-A0A1T5CXC7-F1
#
_entry.id   AF-A0A1T5CXC7-F1
#
_cell.length_a   1.000
_cell.length_b   1.000
_cell.length_c   1.000
_cell.angle_alpha   90.00
_cell.angle_beta   90.00
_cell.angle_gamma   90.00
#
_symmetry.space_group_name_H-M   'P 1'
#
loop_
_entity.id
_entity.type
_entity.pdbx_description
1 polymer ?
#
loop_
_entity_poly.entity_id
_entity_poly.type
_entity_poly.pdbx_seq_one_letter_code
_entity_poly.pdbx_strand_id
1 'polypeptide(L)'
;MDKGADFLAFNKKISRNGADAHRYDFNSHEFRYDLVVDLMEYTYLGDKLTDPKLKKAICCAVKRADGKCIRGRNGSMLVEFDRGEKVVVMGRLLRKVK
;
A
#
# COMPACT_ATOMS: atom_id res chain seq x y z
N MET A 1 -29.41 -17.01 -10.41
CA MET A 1 -28.76 -17.20 -9.09
C MET A 1 -27.94 -15.97 -8.80
N ASP A 2 -28.61 -15.02 -8.16
CA ASP A 2 -28.17 -13.65 -7.86
C ASP A 2 -27.05 -13.63 -6.81
N LYS A 3 -25.82 -13.37 -7.24
CA LYS A 3 -24.67 -13.09 -6.35
C LYS A 3 -24.48 -11.60 -6.05
N GLY A 4 -25.39 -10.75 -6.54
CA GLY A 4 -25.30 -9.28 -6.39
C GLY A 4 -25.91 -8.74 -5.09
N ALA A 5 -26.90 -9.45 -4.53
CA ALA A 5 -27.65 -8.97 -3.36
C ALA A 5 -26.84 -9.03 -2.04
N ASP A 6 -25.96 -10.01 -1.90
CA ASP A 6 -25.19 -10.20 -0.65
C ASP A 6 -24.10 -9.15 -0.44
N PHE A 7 -23.53 -8.59 -1.52
CA PHE A 7 -22.46 -7.57 -1.41
C PHE A 7 -23.01 -6.20 -0.96
N LEU A 8 -24.25 -5.88 -1.34
CA LEU A 8 -24.95 -4.65 -0.96
C LEU A 8 -25.29 -4.62 0.55
N ALA A 9 -25.53 -5.77 1.17
CA ALA A 9 -25.84 -5.86 2.59
C ALA A 9 -24.61 -5.61 3.48
N PHE A 10 -23.42 -6.00 3.05
CA PHE A 10 -22.17 -5.77 3.81
C PHE A 10 -21.80 -4.29 3.87
N ASN A 11 -21.89 -3.59 2.73
CA ASN A 11 -21.52 -2.17 2.65
C ASN A 11 -22.49 -1.24 3.40
N LYS A 12 -23.74 -1.65 3.62
CA LYS A 12 -24.71 -0.82 4.36
C LYS A 12 -24.35 -0.69 5.85
N LYS A 13 -23.50 -1.57 6.39
CA LYS A 13 -23.08 -1.53 7.81
C LYS A 13 -21.92 -0.58 8.10
N ILE A 14 -21.22 -0.10 7.06
CA ILE A 14 -20.10 0.86 7.21
C ILE A 14 -20.61 2.31 7.26
N SER A 15 -21.89 2.56 6.94
CA SER A 15 -22.45 3.90 6.72
C SER A 15 -23.05 4.59 7.97
N ARG A 16 -22.57 4.34 9.19
CA ARG A 16 -23.16 5.01 10.38
C ARG A 16 -22.24 5.84 11.26
N ASN A 17 -20.95 5.99 10.98
CA ASN A 17 -20.15 6.97 11.70
C ASN A 17 -19.12 7.65 10.80
N GLY A 18 -19.33 8.96 10.59
CA GLY A 18 -18.32 9.89 10.10
C GLY A 18 -18.39 10.14 8.59
N ALA A 19 -18.51 11.42 8.22
CA ALA A 19 -18.35 11.97 6.87
C ALA A 19 -17.16 11.29 6.17
N ASP A 20 -17.21 10.93 4.89
CA ASP A 20 -17.19 11.85 3.77
C ASP A 20 -17.94 11.27 2.56
N ALA A 21 -18.76 12.09 1.91
CA ALA A 21 -19.50 11.70 0.72
C ALA A 21 -18.57 11.63 -0.50
N HIS A 22 -18.44 10.47 -1.15
CA HIS A 22 -18.01 10.45 -2.54
C HIS A 22 -18.80 9.43 -3.39
N ARG A 23 -19.50 10.00 -4.38
CA ARG A 23 -20.08 9.34 -5.55
C ARG A 23 -19.10 8.32 -6.13
N TYR A 24 -19.55 7.08 -6.27
CA TYR A 24 -18.95 6.13 -7.19
C TYR A 24 -19.38 6.50 -8.60
N ASP A 25 -18.44 6.94 -9.43
CA ASP A 25 -18.67 7.08 -10.87
C ASP A 25 -18.05 5.86 -11.58
N PHE A 26 -18.88 5.07 -12.25
CA PHE A 26 -18.55 3.75 -12.78
C PHE A 26 -17.86 3.80 -14.17
N ASN A 27 -17.66 4.99 -14.76
CA ASN A 27 -17.35 5.13 -16.20
C ASN A 27 -16.08 5.90 -16.56
N SER A 28 -15.23 6.31 -15.62
CA SER A 28 -13.93 6.91 -15.94
C SER A 28 -12.82 5.86 -15.82
N HIS A 29 -12.25 5.43 -16.95
CA HIS A 29 -11.04 4.59 -17.02
C HIS A 29 -9.77 5.28 -16.49
N GLU A 30 -9.87 6.50 -15.94
CA GLU A 30 -8.84 7.11 -15.10
C GLU A 30 -9.06 6.67 -13.65
N PHE A 31 -8.57 5.48 -13.31
CA PHE A 31 -8.24 5.18 -11.93
C PHE A 31 -7.35 6.32 -11.42
N ARG A 32 -7.82 7.07 -10.42
CA ARG A 32 -7.08 8.17 -9.79
C ARG A 32 -5.74 7.65 -9.26
N TYR A 33 -4.71 7.73 -10.10
CA TYR A 33 -3.32 7.46 -9.74
C TYR A 33 -2.88 8.35 -8.56
N ASP A 34 -3.48 9.53 -8.42
CA ASP A 34 -3.20 10.51 -7.36
C ASP A 34 -3.47 10.00 -5.93
N LEU A 35 -4.36 9.02 -5.72
CA LEU A 35 -4.56 8.42 -4.40
C LEU A 35 -3.53 7.29 -4.10
N VAL A 36 -2.85 6.79 -5.13
CA VAL A 36 -1.88 5.68 -5.03
C VAL A 36 -0.44 6.19 -4.91
N VAL A 37 -0.12 7.37 -5.47
CA VAL A 37 1.23 7.96 -5.32
C VAL A 37 1.60 8.24 -3.87
N ASP A 38 0.64 8.58 -3.01
CA ASP A 38 0.89 8.80 -1.57
C ASP A 38 1.15 7.51 -0.77
N LEU A 39 0.88 6.33 -1.36
CA LEU A 39 1.28 5.04 -0.77
C LEU A 39 2.72 4.68 -1.16
N MET A 40 3.23 5.16 -2.29
CA MET A 40 4.52 4.76 -2.85
C MET A 40 5.68 5.58 -2.28
N GLU A 41 6.01 5.32 -1.02
CA GLU A 41 6.93 6.13 -0.23
C GLU A 41 8.42 5.99 -0.63
N TYR A 42 8.87 4.81 -1.08
CA TYR A 42 10.28 4.52 -1.30
C TYR A 42 10.60 3.72 -2.56
N THR A 43 11.77 3.96 -3.14
CA THR A 43 12.47 3.04 -4.05
C THR A 43 13.49 2.21 -3.26
N TYR A 44 13.45 0.88 -3.36
CA TYR A 44 14.44 0.00 -2.77
C TYR A 44 15.59 -0.29 -3.74
N LEU A 45 16.82 0.15 -3.42
CA LEU A 45 17.96 -0.03 -4.33
C LEU A 45 18.41 -1.49 -4.46
N GLY A 46 18.32 -2.24 -3.36
CA GLY A 46 18.92 -3.57 -3.24
C GLY A 46 20.45 -3.56 -3.24
N ASP A 47 21.04 -4.73 -2.96
CA ASP A 47 22.48 -4.98 -2.97
C ASP A 47 22.82 -6.17 -3.90
N LYS A 48 24.04 -6.72 -3.81
CA LYS A 48 24.47 -7.84 -4.65
C LYS A 48 23.61 -9.09 -4.45
N LEU A 49 23.14 -9.34 -3.23
CA LEU A 49 22.42 -10.56 -2.84
C LEU A 49 20.90 -10.42 -2.91
N THR A 50 20.40 -9.20 -3.06
CA THR A 50 18.96 -8.93 -3.22
C THR A 50 18.41 -9.61 -4.46
N ASP A 51 17.21 -10.20 -4.35
CA ASP A 51 16.47 -10.73 -5.49
C ASP A 51 16.38 -9.66 -6.60
N PRO A 52 16.80 -9.96 -7.84
CA PRO A 52 16.74 -9.02 -8.96
C PRO A 52 15.37 -8.34 -9.14
N LYS A 53 14.26 -9.01 -8.80
CA LYS A 53 12.90 -8.47 -8.93
C LYS A 53 12.60 -7.32 -7.97
N LEU A 54 13.29 -7.26 -6.83
CA LEU A 54 13.08 -6.23 -5.81
C LEU A 54 13.99 -5.01 -6.02
N LYS A 55 15.03 -5.13 -6.85
CA LYS A 55 15.98 -4.04 -7.10
C LYS A 55 15.31 -2.91 -7.86
N LYS A 56 15.48 -1.69 -7.35
CA LYS A 56 14.87 -0.45 -7.85
C LYS A 56 13.34 -0.45 -7.87
N ALA A 57 12.70 -1.42 -7.21
CA ALA A 57 11.26 -1.48 -7.13
C ALA A 57 10.72 -0.46 -6.12
N ILE A 58 9.50 0.01 -6.37
CA ILE A 58 8.79 0.96 -5.51
C ILE A 58 8.05 0.18 -4.42
N CYS A 59 8.03 0.73 -3.21
CA CYS A 59 7.42 0.10 -2.04
C CYS A 59 6.92 1.14 -1.03
N CYS A 60 6.03 0.68 -0.14
CA CYS A 60 5.47 1.44 0.96
C CYS A 60 5.90 0.87 2.31
N ALA A 61 6.05 1.71 3.32
CA ALA A 61 6.34 1.22 4.67
C ALA A 61 5.07 0.62 5.30
N VAL A 62 5.17 -0.60 5.82
CA VAL A 62 4.09 -1.17 6.64
C VAL A 62 4.12 -0.49 8.01
N LYS A 63 2.98 0.12 8.38
CA LYS A 63 2.80 0.86 9.63
C LYS A 63 2.02 0.03 10.64
N ARG A 64 2.34 0.22 11.92
CA ARG A 64 1.54 -0.33 13.03
C ARG A 64 0.28 0.51 13.24
N ALA A 65 -0.60 0.06 14.14
CA ALA A 65 -1.80 0.80 14.52
C ALA A 65 -1.52 2.21 15.09
N ASP A 66 -0.30 2.45 15.59
CA ASP A 66 0.15 3.77 16.07
C ASP A 66 0.69 4.69 14.96
N GLY A 67 0.61 4.27 13.69
CA GLY A 67 1.10 5.01 12.54
C GLY A 67 2.62 4.95 12.33
N LYS A 68 3.37 4.26 13.20
CA LYS A 68 4.84 4.15 13.07
C LYS A 68 5.22 2.99 12.15
N CYS A 69 6.27 3.18 11.37
CA CYS A 69 6.83 2.12 10.53
C CYS A 69 7.37 0.96 11.38
N ILE A 70 7.18 -0.26 10.90
CA ILE A 70 7.73 -1.46 11.54
C ILE A 70 9.23 -1.58 11.22
N ARG A 71 10.07 -1.41 12.24
CA ARG A 71 11.54 -1.50 12.14
C ARG A 71 12.08 -2.69 12.94
N GLY A 72 13.09 -3.36 12.41
CA GLY A 72 13.86 -4.38 13.12
C GLY A 72 15.10 -3.80 13.80
N ARG A 73 15.74 -4.61 14.66
CA ARG A 73 16.91 -4.20 15.46
C ARG A 73 18.10 -3.69 14.64
N ASN A 74 18.34 -4.28 13.46
CA ASN A 74 19.51 -3.98 12.62
C ASN A 74 19.22 -2.90 11.57
N GLY A 75 18.24 -2.01 11.81
CA GLY A 75 17.83 -0.99 10.85
C GLY A 75 17.08 -1.56 9.64
N SER A 76 16.59 -2.79 9.73
CA SER A 76 15.67 -3.35 8.75
C SER A 76 14.27 -2.75 8.90
N MET A 77 13.46 -2.86 7.85
CA MET A 77 12.12 -2.30 7.78
C MET A 77 11.21 -3.26 7.05
N LEU A 78 9.98 -3.42 7.52
CA LEU A 78 8.96 -4.15 6.78
C LEU A 78 8.33 -3.21 5.76
N VAL A 79 8.39 -3.60 4.49
CA VAL A 79 7.79 -2.86 3.38
C VAL A 79 6.85 -3.76 2.60
N GLU A 80 5.94 -3.15 1.85
CA GLU A 80 5.05 -3.83 0.92
C GLU A 80 5.31 -3.28 -0.49
N PHE A 81 5.60 -4.19 -1.42
CA PHE A 81 5.82 -3.87 -2.82
C PHE A 81 4.51 -3.88 -3.60
N ASP A 82 4.51 -3.32 -4.81
CA ASP A 82 3.35 -3.12 -5.71
C ASP A 82 2.39 -4.33 -5.84
N ARG A 83 2.90 -5.56 -5.69
CA ARG A 83 2.10 -6.80 -5.79
C ARG A 83 1.52 -7.29 -4.46
N GLY A 84 1.56 -6.47 -3.41
CA GLY A 84 1.16 -6.84 -2.05
C GLY A 84 2.15 -7.74 -1.32
N GLU A 85 3.34 -7.94 -1.88
CA GLU A 85 4.39 -8.76 -1.27
C GLU A 85 5.04 -7.98 -0.12
N LYS A 86 4.98 -8.56 1.09
CA LYS A 86 5.58 -7.98 2.30
C LYS A 86 6.96 -8.56 2.53
N VAL A 87 7.98 -7.70 2.53
CA VAL A 87 9.38 -8.11 2.63
C VAL A 87 10.10 -7.27 3.66
N VAL A 88 10.99 -7.91 4.44
CA VAL A 88 11.91 -7.20 5.33
C VAL A 88 13.15 -6.79 4.54
N VAL A 89 13.38 -5.48 4.43
CA VAL A 89 14.48 -4.90 3.66
C VAL A 89 15.43 -4.09 4.53
N MET A 90 16.64 -3.85 4.04
CA MET A 90 17.61 -2.98 4.71
C MET A 90 17.24 -1.51 4.53
N GLY A 91 16.89 -0.82 5.62
CA GLY A 91 16.39 0.55 5.57
C GLY A 91 17.35 1.56 4.93
N ARG A 92 18.67 1.35 5.06
CA ARG A 92 19.71 2.20 4.43
C ARG A 92 19.67 2.22 2.90
N LEU A 93 19.04 1.22 2.29
CA LEU A 93 18.91 1.07 0.84
C LEU A 93 17.57 1.64 0.32
N LEU A 94 16.72 2.17 1.19
CA LEU A 94 15.50 2.87 0.78
C LEU A 94 15.84 4.31 0.39
N ARG A 95 15.21 4.81 -0.67
CA ARG A 95 15.27 6.20 -1.10
C ARG A 95 13.86 6.73 -1.21
N LYS A 96 13.58 7.85 -0.54
CA LYS A 96 12.27 8.48 -0.58
C LYS A 96 11.97 8.93 -2.01
N VAL A 97 10.79 8.58 -2.52
CA VAL A 97 10.29 9.11 -3.79
C VAL A 97 9.94 10.59 -3.56
N LYS A 98 10.35 11.48 -4.48
CA LYS A 98 10.15 12.94 -4.36
C LYS A 98 8.78 13.35 -4.86
#